data_AF-A0A1N7LHZ0-F1
#
_entry.id   AF-A0A1N7LHZ0-F1
#
_cell.length_a   1.000
_cell.length_b   1.000
_cell.length_c   1.000
_cell.angle_alpha   90.00
_cell.angle_beta   90.00
_cell.angle_gamma   90.00
#
_symmetry.space_group_name_H-M   'P 1'
#
loop_
_entity.id
_entity.type
_entity.pdbx_description
1 polymer ?
#
loop_
_entity_poly.entity_id
_entity_poly.type
_entity_poly.pdbx_seq_one_letter_code
_entity_poly.pdbx_strand_id
1 'polypeptide(L)'
;MVYDVDTDRIESQLLYLEQCLVVIQRSREALEQREDPVLSFAAARALHIGVECMIDVGSTLIDGFIMRDPGGYLDIVDILEDERVIPTEAVPRLKQLVRVRERLVRRYDQVTMEELLRELSDTAVLASYIGWVRDYLAQELGSAGSPASGSRNGG
;
A
#
# COMPACT_ATOMS: atom_id res chain seq x y z
N MET A 1 18.75 -12.44 -13.01
CA MET A 1 18.94 -12.50 -11.54
C MET A 1 17.69 -13.17 -11.00
N VAL A 2 17.80 -14.17 -10.12
CA VAL A 2 16.60 -14.74 -9.50
C VAL A 2 16.32 -13.89 -8.27
N TYR A 3 15.25 -13.09 -8.33
CA TYR A 3 14.78 -12.35 -7.16
C TYR A 3 14.17 -13.33 -6.15
N ASP A 4 14.40 -13.11 -4.86
CA ASP A 4 13.81 -13.88 -3.76
C ASP A 4 12.74 -13.04 -3.09
N VAL A 5 11.64 -12.82 -3.82
CA VAL A 5 10.52 -11.98 -3.38
C VAL A 5 9.49 -12.84 -2.66
N ASP A 6 9.15 -12.46 -1.43
CA ASP A 6 8.11 -13.11 -0.64
C ASP A 6 6.70 -12.71 -1.15
N THR A 7 6.30 -13.31 -2.27
CA THR A 7 5.01 -13.03 -2.93
C THR A 7 3.81 -13.41 -2.07
N ASP A 8 3.96 -14.45 -1.23
CA ASP A 8 2.90 -14.91 -0.33
C ASP A 8 2.63 -13.86 0.76
N ARG A 9 3.69 -13.29 1.35
CA ARG A 9 3.56 -12.18 2.29
C ARG A 9 2.93 -10.96 1.61
N ILE A 10 3.39 -10.59 0.41
CA ILE A 10 2.82 -9.43 -0.31
C ILE A 10 1.31 -9.65 -0.53
N GLU A 11 0.91 -10.79 -1.09
CA GLU A 11 -0.51 -11.03 -1.35
C GLU A 11 -1.34 -11.05 -0.07
N SER A 12 -0.82 -11.62 1.03
CA SER A 12 -1.50 -11.59 2.32
C SER A 12 -1.77 -10.16 2.83
N GLN A 13 -0.82 -9.24 2.62
CA GLN A 13 -0.95 -7.84 3.00
C GLN A 13 -1.90 -7.09 2.06
N LEU A 14 -1.87 -7.37 0.76
CA LEU A 14 -2.81 -6.79 -0.21
C LEU A 14 -4.25 -7.22 0.10
N LEU A 15 -4.50 -8.50 0.40
CA LEU A 15 -5.81 -8.98 0.81
C LEU A 15 -6.28 -8.34 2.13
N TYR A 16 -5.37 -8.12 3.08
CA TYR A 16 -5.72 -7.45 4.32
C TYR A 16 -6.01 -5.95 4.11
N LEU A 17 -5.31 -5.30 3.17
CA LEU A 17 -5.59 -3.94 2.74
C LEU A 17 -6.99 -3.83 2.10
N GLU A 18 -7.39 -4.78 1.26
CA GLU A 18 -8.75 -4.85 0.71
C GLU A 18 -9.81 -4.90 1.82
N GLN A 19 -9.58 -5.70 2.88
CA GLN A 19 -10.48 -5.76 4.03
C GLN A 19 -10.54 -4.43 4.79
N CYS A 20 -9.40 -3.76 4.96
CA CYS A 20 -9.34 -2.43 5.58
C CYS A 20 -10.16 -1.42 4.78
N LEU A 21 -10.07 -1.43 3.45
CA LEU A 21 -10.84 -0.55 2.57
C LEU A 21 -12.35 -0.77 2.71
N VAL A 22 -12.80 -2.02 2.86
CA VAL A 22 -14.21 -2.33 3.14
C VAL A 22 -14.66 -1.73 4.46
N VAL A 23 -13.86 -1.85 5.53
CA VAL A 23 -14.19 -1.28 6.84
C VAL A 23 -14.20 0.26 6.79
N ILE A 24 -13.23 0.87 6.11
CA ILE A 24 -13.13 2.32 5.90
C ILE A 24 -14.41 2.83 5.22
N GLN A 25 -14.80 2.23 4.11
CA GLN A 25 -15.97 2.66 3.34
C GLN A 25 -17.26 2.57 4.18
N ARG A 26 -17.51 1.42 4.82
CA ARG A 26 -18.70 1.21 5.65
C ARG A 26 -18.76 2.13 6.85
N SER A 27 -17.61 2.34 7.50
CA SER A 27 -17.55 3.20 8.69
C SER A 27 -17.74 4.66 8.32
N ARG A 28 -17.16 5.12 7.19
CA ARG A 28 -17.36 6.48 6.68
C ARG A 28 -18.83 6.77 6.40
N GLU A 29 -19.50 5.92 5.63
CA GLU A 29 -20.93 6.08 5.29
C GLU A 29 -21.81 6.18 6.54
N ALA A 30 -21.52 5.39 7.57
CA ALA A 30 -22.26 5.43 8.83
C ALA A 30 -21.94 6.67 9.67
N LEU A 31 -20.66 7.08 9.73
CA LEU A 31 -20.21 8.23 10.51
C LEU A 31 -20.66 9.57 9.91
N GLU A 32 -20.90 9.65 8.60
CA GLU A 32 -21.51 10.82 7.95
C GLU A 32 -22.94 11.10 8.44
N GLN A 33 -23.65 10.08 8.94
CA GLN A 33 -25.03 10.21 9.41
C GLN A 33 -25.11 10.49 10.91
N ARG A 34 -24.19 9.94 11.69
CA ARG A 34 -24.17 10.08 13.14
C ARG A 34 -22.79 9.80 13.70
N GLU A 35 -22.44 10.52 14.76
CA GLU A 35 -21.26 10.19 15.55
C GLU A 35 -21.48 8.86 16.29
N ASP A 36 -20.50 7.97 16.21
CA ASP A 36 -20.49 6.68 16.89
C ASP A 36 -19.05 6.34 17.28
N PRO A 37 -18.67 6.42 18.57
CA PRO A 37 -17.30 6.20 19.01
C PRO A 37 -16.72 4.84 18.62
N VAL A 38 -17.54 3.79 18.57
CA VAL A 38 -17.08 2.45 18.18
C VAL A 38 -16.71 2.44 16.70
N LEU A 39 -17.54 3.05 15.85
CA LEU A 39 -17.23 3.18 14.44
C LEU A 39 -16.04 4.11 14.19
N SER A 40 -15.85 5.16 14.99
CA SER A 40 -14.67 6.02 14.90
C SER A 40 -13.39 5.24 15.19
N PHE A 41 -13.37 4.44 16.26
CA PHE A 41 -12.22 3.58 16.55
C PHE A 41 -11.98 2.53 15.47
N ALA A 42 -13.05 1.91 14.94
CA ALA A 42 -12.94 0.94 13.86
C ALA A 42 -12.36 1.58 12.58
N ALA A 43 -12.86 2.76 12.19
CA ALA A 43 -12.40 3.47 11.01
C ALA A 43 -10.95 3.95 11.14
N ALA A 44 -10.60 4.54 12.29
CA ALA A 44 -9.24 4.97 12.59
C ALA A 44 -8.26 3.79 12.57
N ARG A 45 -8.65 2.64 13.14
CA ARG A 45 -7.83 1.43 13.13
C ARG A 45 -7.70 0.84 11.74
N ALA A 46 -8.77 0.81 10.94
CA ALA A 46 -8.73 0.32 9.57
C ALA A 46 -7.83 1.20 8.68
N LEU A 47 -7.90 2.52 8.80
CA LEU A 47 -7.01 3.44 8.08
C LEU A 47 -5.55 3.23 8.48
N HIS A 48 -5.27 3.16 9.79
CA HIS A 48 -3.92 2.85 10.27
C HIS A 48 -3.40 1.53 9.70
N ILE A 49 -4.14 0.43 9.84
CA ILE A 49 -3.66 -0.88 9.34
C ILE A 49 -3.52 -0.87 7.82
N GLY A 50 -4.42 -0.21 7.08
CA GLY A 50 -4.28 -0.10 5.63
C GLY A 50 -2.96 0.58 5.22
N VAL A 51 -2.54 1.61 5.94
CA VAL A 51 -1.24 2.25 5.71
C VAL A 51 -0.07 1.32 6.12
N GLU A 52 -0.20 0.56 7.20
CA GLU A 52 0.83 -0.46 7.53
C GLU A 52 0.96 -1.53 6.45
N CYS A 53 -0.16 -2.01 5.88
CA CYS A 53 -0.13 -3.00 4.79
C CYS A 53 0.63 -2.46 3.59
N MET A 54 0.38 -1.20 3.21
CA MET A 54 1.10 -0.53 2.13
C MET A 54 2.61 -0.40 2.42
N ILE A 55 2.97 -0.04 3.66
CA ILE A 55 4.37 0.04 4.10
C ILE A 55 5.04 -1.33 4.04
N ASP A 56 4.39 -2.36 4.58
CA ASP A 56 4.92 -3.73 4.64
C ASP A 56 5.11 -4.34 3.26
N VAL A 57 4.17 -4.09 2.33
CA VAL A 57 4.32 -4.48 0.92
C VAL A 57 5.50 -3.75 0.29
N GLY A 58 5.61 -2.43 0.48
CA GLY A 58 6.72 -1.65 -0.02
C GLY A 58 8.07 -2.13 0.47
N SER A 59 8.21 -2.39 1.78
CA SER A 59 9.42 -2.97 2.36
C SER A 59 9.74 -4.35 1.79
N THR A 60 8.72 -5.21 1.64
CA THR A 60 8.94 -6.57 1.11
C THR A 60 9.40 -6.52 -0.36
N LEU A 61 8.88 -5.59 -1.17
CA LEU A 61 9.34 -5.35 -2.54
C LEU A 61 10.80 -4.87 -2.56
N ILE A 62 11.13 -3.88 -1.72
CA ILE A 62 12.48 -3.32 -1.62
C ILE A 62 13.50 -4.41 -1.32
N ASP A 63 13.21 -5.24 -0.29
CA ASP A 63 14.09 -6.32 0.12
C ASP A 63 14.21 -7.40 -0.97
N GLY A 64 13.08 -7.83 -1.55
CA GLY A 64 13.04 -8.93 -2.52
C GLY A 64 13.66 -8.61 -3.88
N PHE A 65 13.55 -7.35 -4.33
CA PHE A 65 14.14 -6.88 -5.59
C PHE A 65 15.51 -6.22 -5.41
N ILE A 66 16.05 -6.18 -4.18
CA ILE A 66 17.36 -5.60 -3.86
C ILE A 66 17.42 -4.11 -4.30
N MET A 67 16.36 -3.37 -3.98
CA MET A 67 16.29 -1.92 -4.20
C MET A 67 17.17 -1.18 -3.17
N ARG A 68 17.23 0.16 -3.23
CA ARG A 68 17.95 0.93 -2.21
C ARG A 68 17.26 0.86 -0.84
N ASP A 69 18.04 0.87 0.25
CA ASP A 69 17.50 0.88 1.61
C ASP A 69 16.70 2.16 1.93
N PRO A 70 15.54 2.06 2.61
CA PRO A 70 14.79 3.21 3.09
C PRO A 70 15.37 3.75 4.41
N GLY A 71 15.53 5.07 4.53
CA GLY A 71 15.83 5.74 5.80
C GLY A 71 14.60 5.94 6.71
N GLY A 72 13.40 5.67 6.18
CA GLY A 72 12.14 5.70 6.92
C GLY A 72 10.93 5.44 6.02
N TYR A 73 9.72 5.49 6.58
CA TYR A 73 8.50 5.14 5.83
C TYR A 73 8.18 6.06 4.66
N LEU A 74 8.58 7.33 4.71
CA LEU A 74 8.42 8.23 3.57
C LEU A 74 9.35 7.84 2.41
N ASP A 75 10.54 7.32 2.72
CA ASP A 75 11.51 6.89 1.71
C ASP A 75 11.03 5.62 0.99
N ILE A 76 10.24 4.77 1.64
CA ILE A 76 9.60 3.62 0.97
C ILE A 76 8.78 4.12 -0.22
N VAL A 77 7.98 5.18 -0.05
CA VAL A 77 7.17 5.73 -1.14
C VAL A 77 8.07 6.27 -2.26
N ASP A 78 9.17 6.96 -1.92
CA ASP A 78 10.12 7.45 -2.91
C ASP A 78 10.79 6.32 -3.70
N ILE A 79 11.17 5.24 -3.02
CA ILE A 79 11.80 4.08 -3.68
C ILE A 79 10.82 3.41 -4.63
N LEU A 80 9.57 3.24 -4.22
CA LEU A 80 8.54 2.65 -5.08
C LEU A 80 8.25 3.53 -6.31
N GLU A 81 8.40 4.85 -6.21
CA GLU A 81 8.34 5.75 -7.38
C GLU A 81 9.57 5.58 -8.27
N ASP A 82 10.77 5.64 -7.69
CA ASP A 82 12.06 5.52 -8.39
C ASP A 82 12.10 4.24 -9.24
N GLU A 83 11.61 3.14 -8.66
CA GLU A 83 11.54 1.80 -9.26
C GLU A 83 10.26 1.58 -10.11
N ARG A 84 9.45 2.63 -10.29
CA ARG A 84 8.23 2.64 -11.12
C ARG A 84 7.17 1.63 -10.71
N VAL A 85 7.16 1.23 -9.43
CA VAL A 85 6.08 0.43 -8.84
C VAL A 85 4.82 1.27 -8.75
N ILE A 86 4.94 2.53 -8.33
CA ILE A 86 3.82 3.47 -8.22
C ILE A 86 4.04 4.67 -9.16
N PRO A 87 2.96 5.31 -9.64
CA PRO A 87 3.10 6.48 -10.50
C PRO A 87 3.35 7.76 -9.68
N THR A 88 4.11 8.70 -10.25
CA THR A 88 4.54 9.96 -9.60
C THR A 88 3.36 10.77 -9.03
N GLU A 89 2.21 10.79 -9.71
CA GLU A 89 1.02 11.50 -9.24
C GLU A 89 0.45 10.95 -7.92
N ALA A 90 0.73 9.70 -7.57
CA ALA A 90 0.25 9.07 -6.33
C ALA A 90 1.12 9.42 -5.11
N VAL A 91 2.39 9.76 -5.34
CA VAL A 91 3.40 9.97 -4.29
C VAL A 91 2.97 10.99 -3.23
N PRO A 92 2.45 12.19 -3.58
CA PRO A 92 2.03 13.17 -2.56
C PRO A 92 0.97 12.61 -1.62
N ARG A 93 0.00 11.85 -2.15
CA ARG A 93 -1.08 11.30 -1.35
C ARG A 93 -0.61 10.13 -0.49
N LEU A 94 0.17 9.20 -1.04
CA LEU A 94 0.72 8.08 -0.27
C LEU A 94 1.62 8.57 0.88
N LYS A 95 2.48 9.57 0.64
CA LYS A 95 3.27 10.22 1.70
C LYS A 95 2.38 10.88 2.75
N GLN A 96 1.27 11.49 2.36
CA GLN A 96 0.34 12.06 3.33
C GLN A 96 -0.31 10.99 4.22
N LEU A 97 -0.68 9.84 3.65
CA LEU A 97 -1.20 8.71 4.43
C LEU A 97 -0.18 8.17 5.44
N VAL A 98 1.11 8.11 5.08
CA VAL A 98 2.19 7.77 6.02
C VAL A 98 2.26 8.77 7.20
N ARG A 99 2.01 10.06 6.96
CA ARG A 99 1.95 11.07 8.03
C ARG A 99 0.70 10.93 8.90
N VAL A 100 -0.45 10.61 8.29
CA VAL A 100 -1.69 10.31 9.03
C VAL A 100 -1.48 9.14 9.97
N ARG A 101 -0.76 8.11 9.53
CA ARG A 101 -0.37 6.97 10.38
C ARG A 101 0.43 7.38 11.62
N GLU A 102 1.33 8.36 11.53
CA GLU A 102 2.03 8.88 12.73
C GLU A 102 1.02 9.46 13.74
N ARG A 103 0.04 10.23 13.27
CA ARG A 103 -0.99 10.83 14.12
C ARG A 103 -1.87 9.77 14.76
N LEU A 104 -2.36 8.80 13.98
CA LEU A 104 -3.19 7.69 14.48
C LEU A 104 -2.49 6.81 15.52
N VAL A 105 -1.15 6.79 15.54
CA VAL A 105 -0.37 5.96 16.47
C VAL A 105 0.14 6.72 17.68
N ARG A 106 0.58 7.98 17.51
CA ARG A 106 1.28 8.74 18.56
C ARG A 106 0.52 9.95 19.07
N ARG A 107 -0.44 10.47 18.30
CA ARG A 107 -1.22 11.68 18.62
C ARG A 107 -2.72 11.41 18.46
N TYR A 108 -3.14 10.20 18.77
CA TYR A 108 -4.51 9.73 18.59
C TYR A 108 -5.52 10.52 19.43
N ASP A 109 -5.08 11.11 20.53
CA ASP A 109 -5.82 12.04 21.38
C ASP A 109 -6.11 13.39 20.71
N GLN A 110 -5.43 13.69 19.60
CA GLN A 110 -5.55 14.95 18.85
C GLN A 110 -6.26 14.79 17.50
N VAL A 111 -6.68 13.57 17.14
CA VAL A 111 -7.39 13.31 15.87
C VAL A 111 -8.87 13.60 16.07
N THR A 112 -9.39 14.61 15.38
CA THR A 112 -10.81 14.97 15.45
C THR A 112 -11.65 14.09 14.52
N MET A 113 -12.96 14.03 14.77
CA MET A 113 -13.90 13.35 13.86
C MET A 113 -13.85 13.95 12.45
N GLU A 114 -13.79 15.28 12.35
CA GLU A 114 -13.72 15.99 11.07
C GLU A 114 -12.45 15.62 10.30
N GLU A 115 -11.31 15.56 10.98
CA GLU A 115 -10.04 15.12 10.40
C GLU A 115 -10.13 13.66 9.93
N LEU A 116 -10.68 12.77 10.76
CA LEU A 116 -10.84 11.36 10.43
C LEU A 116 -11.71 11.17 9.18
N LEU A 117 -12.89 11.80 9.12
CA LEU A 117 -13.79 11.72 7.97
C LEU A 117 -13.14 12.22 6.68
N ARG A 118 -12.33 13.29 6.78
CA ARG A 118 -11.57 13.84 5.65
C ARG A 118 -10.57 12.81 5.11
N GLU A 119 -9.80 12.18 5.99
CA GLU A 119 -8.81 11.19 5.56
C GLU A 119 -9.47 9.90 5.04
N LEU A 120 -10.62 9.48 5.60
CA LEU A 120 -11.41 8.34 5.10
C LEU A 120 -12.06 8.60 3.73
N SER A 121 -12.25 9.87 3.35
CA SER A 121 -12.83 10.24 2.05
C SER A 121 -11.82 10.12 0.90
N ASP A 122 -10.52 10.05 1.22
CA ASP A 122 -9.43 10.11 0.24
C ASP A 122 -8.51 8.87 0.36
N THR A 123 -9.11 7.69 0.32
CA THR A 123 -8.39 6.40 0.39
C THR A 123 -8.37 5.64 -0.92
N ALA A 124 -8.89 6.22 -2.02
CA ALA A 124 -8.93 5.58 -3.33
C ALA A 124 -7.53 5.19 -3.83
N VAL A 125 -6.50 5.98 -3.49
CA VAL A 125 -5.11 5.68 -3.86
C VAL A 125 -4.62 4.34 -3.29
N LEU A 126 -5.11 3.90 -2.13
CA LEU A 126 -4.75 2.62 -1.54
C LEU A 126 -5.37 1.45 -2.32
N ALA A 127 -6.54 1.65 -2.92
CA ALA A 127 -7.12 0.66 -3.83
C ALA A 127 -6.30 0.56 -5.12
N SER A 128 -5.88 1.69 -5.68
CA SER A 128 -5.01 1.73 -6.87
C SER A 128 -3.64 1.10 -6.59
N TYR A 129 -3.09 1.33 -5.39
CA TYR A 129 -1.81 0.75 -4.94
C TYR A 129 -1.79 -0.78 -5.07
N ILE A 130 -2.88 -1.44 -4.74
CA ILE A 130 -3.01 -2.90 -4.88
C ILE A 130 -2.81 -3.32 -6.35
N GLY A 131 -3.44 -2.60 -7.28
CA GLY A 131 -3.32 -2.86 -8.71
C GLY A 131 -1.88 -2.67 -9.19
N TRP A 132 -1.27 -1.54 -8.83
CA TRP A 132 0.10 -1.22 -9.22
C TRP A 132 1.12 -2.26 -8.75
N VAL A 133 1.01 -2.73 -7.50
CA VAL A 133 1.88 -3.78 -6.98
C VAL A 133 1.70 -5.10 -7.72
N ARG A 134 0.44 -5.51 -7.99
CA ARG A 134 0.15 -6.74 -8.74
C ARG A 134 0.69 -6.67 -10.17
N ASP A 135 0.54 -5.52 -10.83
CA ASP A 135 1.05 -5.28 -12.18
C ASP A 135 2.59 -5.33 -12.20
N TYR A 136 3.25 -4.70 -11.23
CA TYR A 136 4.71 -4.72 -11.10
C TYR A 136 5.24 -6.14 -10.89
N LEU A 137 4.65 -6.90 -9.97
CA LEU A 137 5.02 -8.30 -9.74
C LEU A 137 4.83 -9.16 -11.00
N ALA A 138 3.72 -8.97 -11.72
CA ALA A 138 3.46 -9.69 -12.97
C ALA A 138 4.50 -9.38 -14.05
N GLN A 139 4.93 -8.11 -14.15
CA GLN A 139 5.95 -7.69 -15.10
C GLN A 139 7.33 -8.27 -14.76
N GLU A 140 7.78 -8.13 -13.51
CA GLU A 140 9.12 -8.54 -13.11
C GLU A 140 9.27 -10.07 -13.02
N LEU A 141 8.27 -10.77 -12.48
CA LEU A 141 8.32 -12.24 -12.36
C LEU A 141 7.90 -12.94 -13.66
N GLY A 142 7.03 -12.33 -14.46
CA GLY A 142 6.65 -12.85 -15.78
C GLY A 142 7.76 -12.71 -16.83
N SER A 143 8.55 -11.64 -16.77
CA SER A 143 9.72 -11.46 -17.65
C SER A 143 10.91 -12.35 -17.25
N ALA A 144 11.05 -12.69 -15.97
CA ALA A 144 12.03 -13.66 -15.48
C ALA A 144 11.75 -15.12 -15.90
N GLY A 145 10.52 -15.42 -16.36
CA GLY A 145 10.05 -16.77 -16.69
C GLY A 145 10.12 -17.19 -18.17
N SER A 146 10.68 -16.37 -19.08
CA SER A 146 10.78 -16.74 -20.50
C SER A 146 12.17 -17.31 -20.83
N PRO A 147 12.35 -18.64 -20.97
CA PRO A 147 13.59 -19.17 -21.49
C PRO A 147 13.68 -18.76 -22.95
N ALA A 148 14.77 -18.09 -23.32
CA ALA A 148 15.12 -17.83 -24.70
C ALA A 148 14.95 -19.14 -25.49
N SER A 149 14.01 -19.17 -26.44
CA SER A 149 13.88 -20.25 -27.40
C SER A 149 15.11 -20.21 -28.32
N GLY A 150 16.21 -20.78 -27.84
CA GLY A 150 17.34 -21.16 -28.64
C GLY A 150 16.94 -22.31 -29.56
N SER A 151 16.67 -21.99 -30.82
CA SER A 151 16.68 -22.96 -31.91
C SER A 151 17.14 -22.28 -33.19
N ARG A 152 18.46 -22.06 -33.27
CA ARG A 152 19.21 -22.11 -34.53
C ARG A 152 19.77 -23.52 -34.67
N ASN A 153 19.25 -24.27 -35.65
CA ASN A 153 19.91 -25.22 -36.56
C ASN A 153 18.77 -26.05 -37.18
N GLY A 154 18.61 -26.14 -38.50
CA GLY A 154 19.61 -26.28 -39.53
C GLY A 154 19.33 -27.61 -40.22
N GLY A 155 18.74 -27.53 -41.42
CA GLY A 155 18.33 -28.66 -42.26
C GLY A 155 17.45 -28.17 -43.40
#